data_AF-A0AAD1KVE7-F1
#
_entry.id   AF-A0AAD1KVE7-F1
#
_cell.length_a   1.000
_cell.length_b   1.000
_cell.length_c   1.000
_cell.angle_alpha   90.00
_cell.angle_beta   90.00
_cell.angle_gamma   90.00
#
_symmetry.space_group_name_H-M   'P 1'
#
loop_
_entity.id
_entity.type
_entity.pdbx_description
1 polymer ?
#
loop_
_entity_poly.entity_id
_entity_poly.type
_entity_poly.pdbx_seq_one_letter_code
_entity_poly.pdbx_strand_id
1 'polypeptide(L)'
;MLWLAMRRFLVLLWLLSLALAAPRLVVEPEDGVKPLLDLIASAREEILVKMYLWTPSRMDVVEALGQAVARGVKVRVLLEREPSGGRVDLEVFQALKARGMEVRLTTPFRFVFVHEKSLVVDRKRAWVGTMNLTGSSFAANREYALILDDPEQVAEIAKVFEADWEGERLDLSQALLVWAPSRVLGGVKEGNARETLLALIRGAQRELFLEHQAMADPEVEAALKEALGRGVRVRLLGSPREPGDTYFLAGALRLKEAGALVRFLPDPYVHAKVLVRDGEEALLGSLNLSANSIQANRELAVRFTAREAPEAFRRILSVMEGDWEKALPENPFALPPVEGVIPWQEAPRYFGRVATVEGVIQAVEDRGTVAFLKFGPGESDLRLVVFPRSYGLFRQPFPESYLGKRVRARGRIVLYAGYYEIVLEGPENLEVVDGGP
;
A
#
# COMPACT_ATOMS: atom_id res chain seq x y z
N MET A 1 -6.48 55.42 16.16
CA MET A 1 -5.79 54.23 16.72
C MET A 1 -6.63 52.94 16.60
N LEU A 2 -7.92 52.94 16.93
CA LEU A 2 -8.79 51.74 16.81
C LEU A 2 -8.84 51.11 15.40
N TRP A 3 -8.87 51.94 14.34
CA TRP A 3 -8.97 51.45 12.96
C TRP A 3 -7.71 50.70 12.48
N LEU A 4 -6.52 51.14 12.89
CA LEU A 4 -5.26 50.43 12.60
C LEU A 4 -5.15 49.11 13.38
N ALA A 5 -5.64 49.07 14.63
CA ALA A 5 -5.68 47.86 15.44
C ALA A 5 -6.66 46.83 14.85
N MET A 6 -7.84 47.26 14.42
CA MET A 6 -8.85 46.41 13.79
C MET A 6 -8.38 45.86 12.44
N ARG A 7 -7.68 46.66 11.62
CA ARG A 7 -7.10 46.20 10.35
C ARG A 7 -5.97 45.20 10.55
N ARG A 8 -5.12 45.39 11.58
CA ARG A 8 -4.09 44.41 11.96
C ARG A 8 -4.71 43.12 12.49
N PHE A 9 -5.79 43.20 13.27
CA PHE A 9 -6.50 42.04 13.79
C PHE A 9 -7.23 41.25 12.70
N LEU A 10 -7.84 41.94 11.72
CA LEU A 10 -8.47 41.31 10.54
C LEU A 10 -7.43 40.69 9.60
N VAL A 11 -6.26 41.32 9.42
CA VAL A 11 -5.14 40.72 8.69
C VAL A 11 -4.57 39.52 9.45
N LEU A 12 -4.49 39.57 10.78
CA LEU A 12 -4.09 38.42 11.59
C LEU A 12 -5.09 37.27 11.51
N LEU A 13 -6.40 37.54 11.58
CA LEU A 13 -7.48 36.56 11.40
C LEU A 13 -7.51 35.98 9.99
N TRP A 14 -7.22 36.79 8.97
CA TRP A 14 -7.10 36.35 7.58
C TRP A 14 -5.83 35.51 7.36
N LEU A 15 -4.71 35.87 8.00
CA LEU A 15 -3.46 35.09 8.02
C LEU A 15 -3.56 33.83 8.89
N LEU A 16 -4.40 33.82 9.94
CA LEU A 16 -4.73 32.67 10.78
C LEU A 16 -5.77 31.76 10.12
N SER A 17 -6.69 32.29 9.30
CA SER A 17 -7.51 31.47 8.39
C SER A 17 -6.72 30.93 7.20
N LEU A 18 -5.52 31.47 6.98
CA LEU A 18 -4.47 30.91 6.13
C LEU A 18 -3.50 29.99 6.91
N ALA A 19 -3.83 29.58 8.14
CA ALA A 19 -3.38 28.26 8.61
C ALA A 19 -4.06 27.25 7.68
N LEU A 20 -3.42 27.09 6.51
CA LEU A 20 -3.98 26.55 5.29
C LEU A 20 -4.60 25.18 5.54
N ALA A 21 -5.64 24.87 4.77
CA ALA A 21 -6.17 23.53 4.57
C ALA A 21 -5.08 22.62 3.97
N ALA A 22 -4.07 22.33 4.79
CA ALA A 22 -2.85 21.65 4.41
C ALA A 22 -3.05 20.16 4.67
N PRO A 23 -2.90 19.31 3.63
CA PRO A 23 -2.96 17.87 3.79
C PRO A 23 -2.09 17.38 4.95
N ARG A 24 -2.68 16.60 5.85
CA ARG A 24 -1.95 15.95 6.95
C ARG A 24 -1.56 14.55 6.53
N LEU A 25 -0.28 14.22 6.64
CA LEU A 25 0.26 12.92 6.25
C LEU A 25 0.11 11.88 7.36
N VAL A 26 -0.39 10.71 6.98
CA VAL A 26 -0.32 9.46 7.74
C VAL A 26 0.61 8.50 7.02
N VAL A 27 1.49 7.83 7.76
CA VAL A 27 2.47 6.88 7.24
C VAL A 27 2.37 5.57 8.02
N GLU A 28 2.20 4.46 7.29
CA GLU A 28 2.21 3.12 7.87
C GLU A 28 3.57 2.44 7.66
N PRO A 29 4.02 1.62 8.62
CA PRO A 29 3.28 1.16 9.82
C PRO A 29 3.36 2.07 11.05
N GLU A 30 4.03 3.22 10.97
CA GLU A 30 4.40 4.02 12.15
C GLU A 30 3.22 4.69 12.86
N ASP A 31 2.23 5.19 12.13
CA ASP A 31 1.07 5.87 12.71
C ASP A 31 -0.05 4.91 13.14
N GLY A 32 -0.09 3.73 12.54
CA GLY A 32 -1.11 2.72 12.78
C GLY A 32 -2.53 3.19 12.45
N VAL A 33 -3.50 2.40 12.89
CA VAL A 33 -4.93 2.62 12.59
C VAL A 33 -5.53 3.90 13.20
N LYS A 34 -4.91 4.44 14.25
CA LYS A 34 -5.53 5.45 15.11
C LYS A 34 -5.99 6.71 14.36
N PRO A 35 -5.22 7.33 13.43
CA PRO A 35 -5.67 8.52 12.72
C PRO A 35 -6.95 8.32 11.91
N LEU A 36 -7.16 7.11 11.34
CA LEU A 36 -8.38 6.77 10.63
C LEU A 36 -9.57 6.64 11.58
N LEU A 37 -9.40 5.99 12.74
CA LEU A 37 -10.47 5.85 13.73
C LEU A 37 -10.85 7.20 14.34
N ASP A 38 -9.88 8.07 14.61
CA ASP A 38 -10.13 9.43 15.10
C ASP A 38 -10.94 10.22 14.07
N LEU A 39 -10.63 10.08 12.78
CA LEU A 39 -11.38 10.71 11.70
C LEU A 39 -12.83 10.21 11.67
N ILE A 40 -13.06 8.89 11.73
CA ILE A 40 -14.41 8.30 11.78
C ILE A 40 -15.18 8.75 13.03
N ALA A 41 -14.54 8.75 14.20
CA ALA A 41 -15.14 9.17 15.47
C ALA A 41 -15.58 10.64 15.46
N SER A 42 -14.92 11.46 14.65
CA SER A 42 -15.24 12.88 14.53
C SER A 42 -16.51 13.18 13.71
N ALA A 43 -17.05 12.20 12.98
CA ALA A 43 -18.24 12.38 12.14
C ALA A 43 -19.50 12.75 12.94
N ARG A 44 -20.35 13.56 12.32
CA ARG A 44 -21.60 14.08 12.90
C ARG A 44 -22.81 13.91 11.99
N GLU A 45 -22.63 13.86 10.67
CA GLU A 45 -23.71 13.89 9.68
C GLU A 45 -23.61 12.69 8.74
N GLU A 46 -22.47 12.50 8.06
CA GLU A 46 -22.28 11.41 7.11
C GLU A 46 -20.84 10.92 6.98
N ILE A 47 -20.70 9.65 6.58
CA ILE A 47 -19.44 9.05 6.14
C ILE A 47 -19.67 8.34 4.82
N LEU A 48 -18.82 8.64 3.83
CA LEU A 48 -18.79 7.96 2.53
C LEU A 48 -17.49 7.19 2.41
N VAL A 49 -17.54 5.88 2.14
CA VAL A 49 -16.34 5.02 2.10
C VAL A 49 -16.26 4.33 0.74
N LYS A 50 -15.11 4.44 0.07
CA LYS A 50 -14.74 3.57 -1.06
C LYS A 50 -13.54 2.73 -0.67
N MET A 51 -13.65 1.42 -0.84
CA MET A 51 -12.57 0.51 -0.48
C MET A 51 -12.45 -0.64 -1.46
N TYR A 52 -11.23 -0.84 -1.95
CA TYR A 52 -10.90 -1.95 -2.85
C TYR A 52 -10.82 -3.30 -2.14
N LEU A 53 -10.10 -3.35 -1.01
CA LEU A 53 -9.94 -4.57 -0.24
C LEU A 53 -10.11 -4.27 1.25
N TRP A 54 -10.95 -5.06 1.91
CA TRP A 54 -11.19 -5.00 3.34
C TRP A 54 -11.29 -6.42 3.88
N THR A 55 -10.46 -6.76 4.86
CA THR A 55 -10.43 -8.11 5.47
C THR A 55 -10.82 -8.09 6.95
N PRO A 56 -11.19 -9.24 7.55
CA PRO A 56 -11.62 -9.32 8.96
C PRO A 56 -10.58 -8.83 9.96
N SER A 57 -9.30 -8.82 9.58
CA SER A 57 -8.23 -8.22 10.38
C SER A 57 -8.45 -6.74 10.73
N ARG A 58 -9.37 -6.04 10.04
CA ARG A 58 -9.75 -4.64 10.28
C ARG A 58 -11.23 -4.48 10.60
N MET A 59 -11.76 -5.40 11.40
CA MET A 59 -13.11 -5.29 11.96
C MET A 59 -13.25 -4.11 12.92
N ASP A 60 -12.16 -3.65 13.54
CA ASP A 60 -12.10 -2.42 14.34
C ASP A 60 -12.63 -1.17 13.60
N VAL A 61 -12.39 -1.08 12.29
CA VAL A 61 -12.95 0.00 11.45
C VAL A 61 -14.46 -0.18 11.23
N VAL A 62 -14.93 -1.43 11.07
CA VAL A 62 -16.37 -1.73 10.99
C VAL A 62 -17.06 -1.33 12.29
N GLU A 63 -16.44 -1.65 13.44
CA GLU A 63 -16.91 -1.25 14.77
C GLU A 63 -17.01 0.27 14.90
N ALA A 64 -15.95 1.00 14.51
CA ALA A 64 -15.94 2.47 14.56
C ALA A 64 -17.03 3.11 13.67
N LEU A 65 -17.25 2.59 12.46
CA LEU A 65 -18.36 3.03 11.60
C LEU A 65 -19.72 2.70 12.21
N GLY A 66 -19.87 1.52 12.81
CA GLY A 66 -21.09 1.13 13.53
C GLY A 66 -21.39 2.04 14.72
N GLN A 67 -20.35 2.48 15.44
CA GLN A 67 -20.49 3.50 16.48
C GLN A 67 -20.92 4.86 15.92
N ALA A 68 -20.47 5.23 14.72
CA ALA A 68 -20.98 6.41 14.01
C ALA A 68 -22.47 6.27 13.68
N VAL A 69 -22.90 5.12 13.15
CA VAL A 69 -24.33 4.84 12.89
C VAL A 69 -25.15 4.94 14.18
N ALA A 70 -24.65 4.40 15.29
CA ALA A 70 -25.32 4.49 16.60
C ALA A 70 -25.47 5.95 17.11
N ARG A 71 -24.62 6.88 16.65
CA ARG A 71 -24.74 8.33 16.92
C ARG A 71 -25.69 9.04 15.95
N GLY A 72 -26.29 8.34 14.99
CA GLY A 72 -27.17 8.90 13.96
C GLY A 72 -26.46 9.37 12.69
N VAL A 73 -25.16 9.08 12.53
CA VAL A 73 -24.39 9.41 11.33
C VAL A 73 -24.79 8.46 10.19
N LYS A 74 -25.06 9.00 9.00
CA LYS A 74 -25.34 8.19 7.81
C LYS A 74 -24.05 7.60 7.26
N VAL A 75 -23.97 6.29 7.05
CA VAL A 75 -22.75 5.66 6.51
C VAL A 75 -23.07 4.90 5.23
N ARG A 76 -22.41 5.30 4.13
CA ARG A 76 -22.47 4.61 2.83
C ARG A 76 -21.12 4.03 2.48
N VAL A 77 -21.11 2.76 2.06
CA VAL A 77 -19.88 2.02 1.75
C VAL A 77 -20.00 1.39 0.37
N LEU A 78 -19.08 1.75 -0.54
CA LEU A 78 -18.92 1.15 -1.86
C LEU A 78 -17.67 0.26 -1.84
N LEU A 79 -17.88 -1.06 -1.99
CA LEU A 79 -16.81 -2.05 -2.01
C LEU A 79 -16.58 -2.59 -3.41
N GLU A 80 -15.32 -2.78 -3.78
CA GLU A 80 -15.00 -3.57 -4.97
C GLU A 80 -15.53 -5.00 -4.81
N ARG A 81 -16.33 -5.43 -5.80
CA ARG A 81 -16.99 -6.73 -5.80
C ARG A 81 -15.99 -7.87 -5.95
N GLU A 82 -15.02 -7.71 -6.85
CA GLU A 82 -14.08 -8.76 -7.25
C GLU A 82 -12.65 -8.22 -7.25
N PRO A 83 -12.07 -7.89 -6.08
CA PRO A 83 -10.68 -7.48 -6.01
C PRO A 83 -9.76 -8.60 -6.52
N SER A 84 -8.57 -8.21 -6.97
CA SER A 84 -7.58 -9.15 -7.49
C SER A 84 -7.28 -10.23 -6.46
N GLY A 85 -7.33 -11.49 -6.90
CA GLY A 85 -7.18 -12.65 -6.03
C GLY A 85 -8.46 -13.19 -5.41
N GLY A 86 -9.64 -12.60 -5.67
CA GLY A 86 -10.89 -13.21 -5.20
C GLY A 86 -12.15 -12.35 -5.33
N ARG A 87 -12.97 -12.40 -4.28
CA ARG A 87 -14.23 -11.65 -4.14
C ARG A 87 -14.18 -10.82 -2.87
N VAL A 88 -15.09 -9.87 -2.75
CA VAL A 88 -15.34 -9.16 -1.49
C VAL A 88 -15.44 -10.14 -0.32
N ASP A 89 -14.83 -9.77 0.80
CA ASP A 89 -14.90 -10.57 2.01
C ASP A 89 -16.32 -10.58 2.57
N LEU A 90 -16.93 -11.76 2.64
CA LEU A 90 -18.35 -11.90 3.02
C LEU A 90 -18.57 -11.59 4.50
N GLU A 91 -17.60 -11.86 5.37
CA GLU A 91 -17.71 -11.57 6.80
C GLU A 91 -17.74 -10.05 7.01
N VAL A 92 -16.82 -9.33 6.37
CA VAL A 92 -16.78 -7.85 6.40
C VAL A 92 -18.07 -7.28 5.81
N PHE A 93 -18.50 -7.75 4.64
CA PHE A 93 -19.71 -7.26 3.98
C PHE A 93 -20.96 -7.43 4.86
N GLN A 94 -21.11 -8.61 5.49
CA GLN A 94 -22.24 -8.89 6.38
C GLN A 94 -22.18 -8.06 7.65
N ALA A 95 -20.99 -7.90 8.25
CA ALA A 95 -20.79 -7.09 9.45
C ALA A 95 -21.16 -5.62 9.20
N LEU A 96 -20.74 -5.03 8.07
CA LEU A 96 -21.11 -3.66 7.70
C LEU A 96 -22.64 -3.47 7.63
N LYS A 97 -23.34 -4.39 6.95
CA LYS A 97 -24.81 -4.36 6.84
C LYS A 97 -25.49 -4.56 8.18
N ALA A 98 -25.01 -5.49 9.01
CA ALA A 98 -25.56 -5.78 10.32
C ALA A 98 -25.49 -4.57 11.28
N ARG A 99 -24.57 -3.63 11.02
CA ARG A 99 -24.43 -2.37 11.78
C ARG A 99 -25.18 -1.19 11.18
N GLY A 100 -26.10 -1.43 10.24
CA GLY A 100 -27.01 -0.41 9.72
C GLY A 100 -26.39 0.51 8.67
N MET A 101 -25.22 0.15 8.11
CA MET A 101 -24.62 0.90 7.01
C MET A 101 -25.29 0.53 5.69
N GLU A 102 -25.41 1.49 4.77
CA GLU A 102 -25.82 1.20 3.40
C GLU A 102 -24.60 0.76 2.60
N VAL A 103 -24.58 -0.50 2.17
CA VAL A 103 -23.42 -1.11 1.50
C VAL A 103 -23.80 -1.54 0.10
N ARG A 104 -23.06 -1.02 -0.90
CA ARG A 104 -23.15 -1.44 -2.31
C ARG A 104 -21.84 -2.08 -2.75
N LEU A 105 -21.96 -3.01 -3.69
CA LEU A 105 -20.82 -3.54 -4.44
C LEU A 105 -20.71 -2.80 -5.77
N THR A 106 -19.50 -2.67 -6.29
CA THR A 106 -19.26 -2.04 -7.59
C THR A 106 -20.03 -2.72 -8.71
N THR A 107 -20.51 -1.90 -9.66
CA THR A 107 -21.17 -2.38 -10.87
C THR A 107 -20.14 -2.99 -11.81
N PRO A 108 -20.30 -4.27 -12.22
CA PRO A 108 -19.39 -4.91 -13.16
C PRO A 108 -19.21 -4.10 -14.44
N PHE A 109 -18.01 -4.15 -15.01
CA PHE A 109 -17.64 -3.54 -16.31
C PHE A 109 -17.66 -2.00 -16.39
N ARG A 110 -18.10 -1.29 -15.34
CA ARG A 110 -17.99 0.19 -15.28
C ARG A 110 -16.53 0.63 -15.23
N PHE A 111 -15.74 -0.02 -14.38
CA PHE A 111 -14.28 0.01 -14.30
C PHE A 111 -13.78 -1.42 -14.30
N VAL A 112 -12.48 -1.62 -14.54
CA VAL A 112 -11.88 -2.94 -14.25
C VAL A 112 -11.90 -3.17 -12.75
N PHE A 113 -11.47 -2.17 -11.97
CA PHE A 113 -11.64 -2.12 -10.51
C PHE A 113 -11.98 -0.71 -10.05
N VAL A 114 -12.76 -0.57 -8.98
CA VAL A 114 -12.70 0.59 -8.09
C VAL A 114 -11.56 0.37 -7.12
N HIS A 115 -10.40 0.90 -7.49
CA HIS A 115 -9.16 0.75 -6.74
C HIS A 115 -8.86 2.01 -5.89
N GLU A 116 -9.77 2.96 -5.84
CA GLU A 116 -9.79 4.06 -4.87
C GLU A 116 -9.91 3.54 -3.43
N LYS A 117 -9.11 4.11 -2.52
CA LYS A 117 -9.23 3.91 -1.07
C LYS A 117 -9.38 5.26 -0.40
N SER A 118 -10.63 5.63 -0.16
CA SER A 118 -10.98 6.94 0.36
C SER A 118 -12.13 6.88 1.35
N LEU A 119 -12.18 7.91 2.20
CA LEU A 119 -13.27 8.10 3.14
C LEU A 119 -13.56 9.59 3.25
N VAL A 120 -14.82 10.01 3.15
CA VAL A 120 -15.24 11.40 3.37
C VAL A 120 -16.05 11.48 4.65
N VAL A 121 -15.74 12.45 5.52
CA VAL A 121 -16.49 12.74 6.75
C VAL A 121 -17.16 14.11 6.64
N ASP A 122 -18.49 14.12 6.80
CA ASP A 122 -19.34 15.31 6.85
C ASP A 122 -19.15 16.29 5.69
N ARG A 123 -18.63 15.82 4.54
CA ARG A 123 -18.14 16.64 3.41
C ARG A 123 -17.18 17.76 3.81
N LYS A 124 -16.48 17.60 4.94
CA LYS A 124 -15.54 18.58 5.49
C LYS A 124 -14.11 18.07 5.53
N ARG A 125 -13.94 16.75 5.64
CA ARG A 125 -12.62 16.11 5.61
C ARG A 125 -12.65 14.86 4.75
N ALA A 126 -11.53 14.55 4.13
CA ALA A 126 -11.37 13.32 3.37
C ALA A 126 -10.05 12.61 3.74
N TRP A 127 -10.09 11.29 3.78
CA TRP A 127 -8.94 10.41 3.75
C TRP A 127 -8.71 9.96 2.32
N VAL A 128 -7.50 10.09 1.80
CA VAL A 128 -7.08 9.56 0.49
C VAL A 128 -5.76 8.84 0.68
N GLY A 129 -5.69 7.54 0.34
CA GLY A 129 -4.48 6.77 0.60
C GLY A 129 -4.15 5.69 -0.40
N THR A 130 -2.95 5.13 -0.20
CA THR A 130 -2.43 3.97 -0.93
C THR A 130 -3.01 2.66 -0.38
N MET A 131 -3.39 2.67 0.90
CA MET A 131 -3.69 1.49 1.72
C MET A 131 -5.09 0.91 1.55
N ASN A 132 -5.17 -0.41 1.66
CA ASN A 132 -6.42 -1.14 1.84
C ASN A 132 -6.79 -1.22 3.34
N LEU A 133 -7.98 -1.71 3.67
CA LEU A 133 -8.36 -2.04 5.05
C LEU A 133 -7.99 -3.48 5.39
N THR A 134 -6.69 -3.75 5.43
CA THR A 134 -6.11 -5.05 5.79
C THR A 134 -5.07 -4.89 6.88
N GLY A 135 -4.84 -5.94 7.67
CA GLY A 135 -3.82 -5.94 8.72
C GLY A 135 -2.42 -5.61 8.18
N SER A 136 -2.06 -6.18 7.02
CA SER A 136 -0.78 -5.89 6.37
C SER A 136 -0.59 -4.42 6.02
N SER A 137 -1.66 -3.73 5.60
CA SER A 137 -1.56 -2.31 5.22
C SER A 137 -1.11 -1.41 6.39
N PHE A 138 -1.40 -1.79 7.64
CA PHE A 138 -1.09 -0.99 8.83
C PHE A 138 0.02 -1.59 9.70
N ALA A 139 0.59 -2.73 9.30
CA ALA A 139 1.58 -3.45 10.11
C ALA A 139 2.83 -3.88 9.34
N ALA A 140 2.74 -4.05 8.02
CA ALA A 140 3.81 -4.67 7.23
C ALA A 140 4.08 -3.98 5.88
N ASN A 141 3.21 -3.06 5.47
CA ASN A 141 3.36 -2.32 4.22
C ASN A 141 3.86 -0.90 4.51
N ARG A 142 4.70 -0.37 3.61
CA ARG A 142 4.85 1.06 3.45
C ARG A 142 3.59 1.58 2.75
N GLU A 143 2.81 2.37 3.48
CA GLU A 143 1.63 3.04 2.96
C GLU A 143 1.62 4.51 3.35
N TYR A 144 0.91 5.30 2.58
CA TYR A 144 0.68 6.71 2.86
C TYR A 144 -0.80 7.05 2.72
N ALA A 145 -1.26 7.98 3.54
CA ALA A 145 -2.54 8.64 3.35
C ALA A 145 -2.46 10.11 3.67
N LEU A 146 -3.36 10.88 3.07
CA LEU A 146 -3.57 12.28 3.35
C LEU A 146 -4.95 12.46 3.97
N ILE A 147 -4.99 13.21 5.07
CA ILE A 147 -6.24 13.80 5.57
C ILE A 147 -6.34 15.21 5.02
N LEU A 148 -7.31 15.41 4.13
CA LEU A 148 -7.63 16.67 3.48
C LEU A 148 -8.75 17.37 4.24
N ASP A 149 -8.69 18.69 4.30
CA ASP A 149 -9.73 19.58 4.84
C ASP A 149 -10.02 20.77 3.90
N ASP A 150 -9.44 20.78 2.69
CA ASP A 150 -9.77 21.74 1.65
C ASP A 150 -11.21 21.49 1.14
N PRO A 151 -12.13 22.48 1.26
CA PRO A 151 -13.53 22.27 0.91
C PRO A 151 -13.75 21.89 -0.55
N GLU A 152 -12.95 22.38 -1.49
CA GLU A 152 -13.12 22.09 -2.91
C GLU A 152 -12.68 20.66 -3.23
N GLN A 153 -11.53 20.23 -2.70
CA GLN A 153 -11.06 18.85 -2.81
C GLN A 153 -12.04 17.86 -2.18
N VAL A 154 -12.53 18.14 -0.96
CA VAL A 154 -13.46 17.24 -0.26
C VAL A 154 -14.81 17.18 -0.99
N ALA A 155 -15.31 18.31 -1.51
CA ALA A 155 -16.53 18.35 -2.30
C ALA A 155 -16.38 17.56 -3.61
N GLU A 156 -15.22 17.62 -4.26
CA GLU A 156 -14.94 16.84 -5.47
C GLU A 156 -14.96 15.33 -5.19
N ILE A 157 -14.31 14.86 -4.12
CA ILE A 157 -14.32 13.45 -3.73
C ILE A 157 -15.74 12.98 -3.43
N ALA A 158 -16.52 13.77 -2.68
CA ALA A 158 -17.92 13.45 -2.40
C ALA A 158 -18.76 13.39 -3.69
N LYS A 159 -18.55 14.32 -4.63
CA LYS A 159 -19.25 14.31 -5.93
C LYS A 159 -18.93 13.06 -6.74
N VAL A 160 -17.66 12.65 -6.80
CA VAL A 160 -17.27 11.42 -7.51
C VAL A 160 -17.78 10.17 -6.79
N PHE A 161 -17.88 10.19 -5.45
CA PHE A 161 -18.57 9.14 -4.71
C PHE A 161 -20.02 8.99 -5.17
N GLU A 162 -20.81 10.06 -5.21
CA GLU A 162 -22.21 9.99 -5.64
C GLU A 162 -22.35 9.44 -7.06
N ALA A 163 -21.53 9.91 -7.99
CA ALA A 163 -21.59 9.44 -9.37
C ALA A 163 -21.25 7.95 -9.48
N ASP A 164 -20.19 7.48 -8.82
CA ASP A 164 -19.85 6.05 -8.85
C ASP A 164 -20.90 5.21 -8.10
N TRP A 165 -21.54 5.76 -7.07
CA TRP A 165 -22.61 5.14 -6.29
C TRP A 165 -23.90 4.92 -7.11
N GLU A 166 -24.23 5.86 -8.00
CA GLU A 166 -25.37 5.80 -8.93
C GLU A 166 -24.99 5.22 -10.30
N GLY A 167 -23.70 4.90 -10.53
CA GLY A 167 -23.22 4.32 -11.78
C GLY A 167 -23.08 5.33 -12.93
N GLU A 168 -23.02 6.63 -12.62
CA GLU A 168 -22.95 7.73 -13.57
C GLU A 168 -21.53 7.96 -14.11
N ARG A 169 -21.44 8.77 -15.18
CA ARG A 169 -20.18 9.25 -15.74
C ARG A 169 -20.01 10.72 -15.41
N LEU A 170 -18.81 11.09 -14.95
CA LEU A 170 -18.43 12.47 -14.74
C LEU A 170 -17.26 12.81 -15.65
N ASP A 171 -17.30 14.02 -16.22
CA ASP A 171 -16.14 14.61 -16.84
C ASP A 171 -15.20 15.11 -15.74
N LEU A 172 -14.01 14.51 -15.67
CA LEU A 172 -12.97 14.81 -14.71
C LEU A 172 -11.70 15.33 -15.41
N SER A 173 -11.83 15.82 -16.65
CA SER A 173 -10.70 16.38 -17.41
C SER A 173 -10.10 17.64 -16.78
N GLN A 174 -10.91 18.42 -16.07
CA GLN A 174 -10.53 19.67 -15.38
C GLN A 174 -10.67 19.55 -13.86
N ALA A 175 -10.67 18.32 -13.33
CA ALA A 175 -10.75 18.07 -11.89
C ALA A 175 -9.52 18.64 -11.15
N LEU A 176 -9.72 19.07 -9.91
CA LEU A 176 -8.65 19.55 -9.03
C LEU A 176 -7.72 18.40 -8.61
N LEU A 177 -8.32 17.25 -8.30
CA LEU A 177 -7.60 16.04 -7.94
C LEU A 177 -7.28 15.21 -9.18
N VAL A 178 -6.46 14.18 -8.97
CA VAL A 178 -5.93 13.34 -10.04
C VAL A 178 -6.75 12.06 -10.10
N TRP A 179 -7.55 11.91 -11.14
CA TRP A 179 -8.50 10.82 -11.31
C TRP A 179 -8.12 9.92 -12.48
N ALA A 180 -8.14 8.60 -12.24
CA ALA A 180 -8.16 7.60 -13.31
C ALA A 180 -9.57 6.98 -13.40
N PRO A 181 -10.00 6.49 -14.57
CA PRO A 181 -9.19 6.27 -15.77
C PRO A 181 -9.06 7.50 -16.68
N SER A 182 -7.89 7.74 -17.26
CA SER A 182 -7.65 8.75 -18.32
C SER A 182 -8.17 8.31 -19.68
N ARG A 183 -9.45 7.93 -19.77
CA ARG A 183 -10.10 7.51 -21.03
C ARG A 183 -11.29 8.40 -21.39
N VAL A 184 -11.66 8.39 -22.66
CA VAL A 184 -12.92 8.96 -23.14
C VAL A 184 -13.87 7.82 -23.46
N LEU A 185 -15.04 7.80 -22.83
CA LEU A 185 -16.06 6.79 -23.10
C LEU A 185 -17.45 7.45 -23.11
N GLY A 186 -18.18 7.26 -24.20
CA GLY A 186 -19.47 7.94 -24.40
C GLY A 186 -19.36 9.46 -24.48
N GLY A 187 -18.24 9.99 -24.98
CA GLY A 187 -17.98 11.44 -25.07
C GLY A 187 -17.53 12.10 -23.77
N VAL A 188 -17.41 11.36 -22.67
CA VAL A 188 -17.01 11.88 -21.35
C VAL A 188 -15.55 11.50 -21.06
N LYS A 189 -14.71 12.47 -20.70
CA LYS A 189 -13.34 12.22 -20.23
C LYS A 189 -13.34 11.92 -18.74
N GLU A 190 -13.14 10.66 -18.37
CA GLU A 190 -13.43 10.16 -17.01
C GLU A 190 -12.30 10.37 -15.98
N GLY A 191 -11.24 11.06 -16.37
CA GLY A 191 -10.04 11.26 -15.55
C GLY A 191 -8.95 12.04 -16.28
N ASN A 192 -7.99 12.55 -15.51
CA ASN A 192 -6.85 13.39 -15.92
C ASN A 192 -5.49 12.81 -15.46
N ALA A 193 -5.48 11.58 -14.92
CA ALA A 193 -4.31 10.95 -14.31
C ALA A 193 -3.09 10.85 -15.24
N ARG A 194 -3.26 10.35 -16.47
CA ARG A 194 -2.18 10.22 -17.46
C ARG A 194 -1.55 11.57 -17.75
N GLU A 195 -2.38 12.55 -18.07
CA GLU A 195 -1.97 13.89 -18.45
C GLU A 195 -1.20 14.56 -17.30
N THR A 196 -1.73 14.46 -16.09
CA THR A 196 -1.11 15.04 -14.88
C THR A 196 0.21 14.36 -14.54
N LEU A 197 0.26 13.02 -14.56
CA LEU A 197 1.45 12.24 -14.27
C LEU A 197 2.58 12.50 -15.28
N LEU A 198 2.26 12.51 -16.58
CA LEU A 198 3.24 12.80 -17.62
C LEU A 198 3.74 14.25 -17.53
N ALA A 199 2.87 15.22 -17.22
CA ALA A 199 3.26 16.61 -17.02
C ALA A 199 4.23 16.75 -15.82
N LEU A 200 3.95 16.04 -14.72
CA LEU A 200 4.80 16.03 -13.52
C LEU A 200 6.21 15.45 -13.85
N ILE A 201 6.28 14.31 -14.53
CA ILE A 201 7.54 13.68 -14.93
C ILE A 201 8.33 14.55 -15.91
N ARG A 202 7.65 15.08 -16.94
CA ARG A 202 8.29 15.92 -17.97
C ARG A 202 8.74 17.28 -17.42
N GLY A 203 8.08 17.78 -16.38
CA GLY A 203 8.45 19.01 -15.70
C GLY A 203 9.74 18.90 -14.87
N ALA A 204 10.14 17.69 -14.46
CA ALA A 204 11.28 17.50 -13.56
C ALA A 204 12.58 18.10 -14.12
N GLN A 205 13.34 18.77 -13.25
CA GLN A 205 14.60 19.45 -13.59
C GLN A 205 15.82 18.83 -12.93
N ARG A 206 15.67 18.24 -11.74
CA ARG A 206 16.76 17.73 -10.89
C ARG A 206 16.54 16.26 -10.54
N GLU A 207 15.36 15.93 -10.02
CA GLU A 207 15.10 14.59 -9.49
C GLU A 207 13.63 14.19 -9.61
N LEU A 208 13.42 12.89 -9.87
CA LEU A 208 12.17 12.18 -9.63
C LEU A 208 12.46 11.06 -8.64
N PHE A 209 11.79 11.08 -7.49
CA PHE A 209 11.90 10.06 -6.47
C PHE A 209 10.56 9.34 -6.33
N LEU A 210 10.57 8.03 -6.60
CA LEU A 210 9.38 7.20 -6.66
C LEU A 210 9.46 6.05 -5.66
N GLU A 211 8.37 5.87 -4.92
CA GLU A 211 8.07 4.63 -4.19
C GLU A 211 6.82 4.02 -4.79
N HIS A 212 6.96 2.84 -5.39
CA HIS A 212 5.86 2.25 -6.13
C HIS A 212 5.75 0.75 -6.00
N GLN A 213 4.53 0.30 -5.70
CA GLN A 213 4.16 -1.11 -5.78
C GLN A 213 4.25 -1.67 -7.20
N ALA A 214 3.90 -0.86 -8.20
CA ALA A 214 3.69 -1.37 -9.55
C ALA A 214 3.91 -0.32 -10.62
N MET A 215 4.34 -0.81 -11.77
CA MET A 215 4.67 0.03 -12.91
C MET A 215 4.44 -0.69 -14.23
N ALA A 216 5.17 -0.28 -15.27
CA ALA A 216 5.13 -0.80 -16.63
C ALA A 216 4.07 -0.20 -17.58
N ASP A 217 3.56 1.00 -17.32
CA ASP A 217 2.91 1.80 -18.36
C ASP A 217 3.95 2.30 -19.39
N PRO A 218 3.76 2.02 -20.69
CA PRO A 218 4.75 2.39 -21.71
C PRO A 218 5.02 3.89 -21.84
N GLU A 219 4.00 4.75 -21.66
CA GLU A 219 4.19 6.20 -21.78
C GLU A 219 4.87 6.78 -20.54
N VAL A 220 4.57 6.24 -19.35
CA VAL A 220 5.27 6.62 -18.12
C VAL A 220 6.73 6.20 -18.18
N GLU A 221 7.02 4.97 -18.65
CA GLU A 221 8.40 4.53 -18.87
C GLU A 221 9.14 5.42 -19.87
N ALA A 222 8.50 5.76 -20.99
CA ALA A 222 9.07 6.66 -21.98
C ALA A 222 9.38 8.04 -21.37
N ALA A 223 8.45 8.63 -20.61
CA ALA A 223 8.65 9.92 -19.98
C ALA A 223 9.77 9.91 -18.91
N LEU A 224 9.90 8.81 -18.15
CA LEU A 224 11.00 8.64 -17.19
C LEU A 224 12.36 8.49 -17.92
N LYS A 225 12.41 7.75 -19.03
CA LYS A 225 13.60 7.66 -19.89
C LYS A 225 13.97 8.99 -20.53
N GLU A 226 12.98 9.78 -20.97
CA GLU A 226 13.18 11.15 -21.44
C GLU A 226 13.77 12.02 -20.33
N ALA A 227 13.30 11.90 -19.08
CA ALA A 227 13.84 12.64 -17.94
C ALA A 227 15.30 12.28 -17.67
N LEU A 228 15.65 10.99 -17.69
CA LEU A 228 17.03 10.52 -17.60
C LEU A 228 17.91 11.13 -18.71
N GLY A 229 17.41 11.15 -19.95
CA GLY A 229 18.10 11.77 -21.09
C GLY A 229 18.34 13.27 -20.95
N ARG A 230 17.52 13.98 -20.14
CA ARG A 230 17.73 15.39 -19.77
C ARG A 230 18.70 15.58 -18.59
N GLY A 231 19.22 14.50 -18.00
CA GLY A 231 20.06 14.54 -16.82
C GLY A 231 19.31 14.61 -15.48
N VAL A 232 17.98 14.41 -15.49
CA VAL A 232 17.19 14.29 -14.26
C VAL A 232 17.53 12.96 -13.58
N ARG A 233 17.81 13.00 -12.27
CA ARG A 233 18.03 11.79 -11.47
C ARG A 233 16.70 11.08 -11.25
N VAL A 234 16.60 9.81 -11.62
CA VAL A 234 15.41 8.99 -11.30
C VAL A 234 15.79 7.97 -10.25
N ARG A 235 15.18 8.08 -9.06
CA ARG A 235 15.28 7.12 -7.96
C ARG A 235 13.97 6.36 -7.87
N LEU A 236 14.03 5.04 -7.96
CA LEU A 236 12.87 4.16 -7.90
C LEU A 236 13.07 3.09 -6.83
N LEU A 237 12.10 2.99 -5.93
CA LEU A 237 12.07 2.01 -4.86
C LEU A 237 10.80 1.15 -4.96
N GLY A 238 10.95 -0.15 -4.74
CA GLY A 238 9.83 -1.09 -4.65
C GLY A 238 10.22 -2.39 -3.93
N SER A 239 9.27 -3.32 -3.81
CA SER A 239 9.47 -4.61 -3.13
C SER A 239 8.96 -5.75 -4.01
N PRO A 240 9.83 -6.45 -4.76
CA PRO A 240 9.44 -7.71 -5.39
C PRO A 240 9.07 -8.73 -4.32
N ARG A 241 8.07 -9.56 -4.58
CA ARG A 241 7.68 -10.64 -3.64
C ARG A 241 8.31 -12.00 -3.96
N GLU A 242 8.64 -12.18 -5.23
CA GLU A 242 9.13 -13.44 -5.76
C GLU A 242 9.90 -13.19 -7.07
N PRO A 243 10.67 -14.18 -7.58
CA PRO A 243 11.41 -14.02 -8.83
C PRO A 243 10.53 -13.62 -10.03
N GLY A 244 9.25 -14.02 -10.02
CA GLY A 244 8.29 -13.78 -11.10
C GLY A 244 7.44 -12.52 -10.95
N ASP A 245 7.73 -11.63 -9.99
CA ASP A 245 6.93 -10.42 -9.73
C ASP A 245 7.09 -9.38 -10.86
N THR A 246 6.37 -9.60 -11.96
CA THR A 246 6.37 -8.71 -13.12
C THR A 246 5.65 -7.38 -12.86
N TYR A 247 4.86 -7.29 -11.78
CA TYR A 247 4.03 -6.12 -11.49
C TYR A 247 4.89 -4.87 -11.19
N PHE A 248 6.02 -5.07 -10.53
CA PHE A 248 7.07 -4.06 -10.34
C PHE A 248 8.27 -4.28 -11.27
N LEU A 249 8.83 -5.50 -11.30
CA LEU A 249 10.15 -5.75 -11.89
C LEU A 249 10.23 -5.44 -13.38
N ALA A 250 9.15 -5.66 -14.13
CA ALA A 250 9.18 -5.52 -15.59
C ALA A 250 9.59 -4.10 -16.02
N GLY A 251 8.96 -3.07 -15.45
CA GLY A 251 9.30 -1.69 -15.74
C GLY A 251 10.57 -1.24 -15.01
N ALA A 252 10.79 -1.69 -13.78
CA ALA A 252 11.89 -1.24 -12.95
C ALA A 252 13.25 -1.61 -13.57
N LEU A 253 13.37 -2.83 -14.09
CA LEU A 253 14.60 -3.29 -14.74
C LEU A 253 14.87 -2.54 -16.04
N ARG A 254 13.84 -2.26 -16.86
CA ARG A 254 13.99 -1.42 -18.07
C ARG A 254 14.40 0.02 -17.77
N LEU A 255 14.01 0.56 -16.61
CA LEU A 255 14.49 1.86 -16.16
C LEU A 255 15.92 1.78 -15.61
N LYS A 256 16.27 0.72 -14.87
CA LYS A 256 17.65 0.46 -14.41
C LYS A 256 18.61 0.42 -15.59
N GLU A 257 18.26 -0.30 -16.66
CA GLU A 257 19.01 -0.35 -17.92
C GLU A 257 19.17 1.03 -18.58
N ALA A 258 18.17 1.90 -18.44
CA ALA A 258 18.21 3.27 -18.97
C ALA A 258 18.96 4.27 -18.06
N GLY A 259 19.47 3.83 -16.91
CA GLY A 259 20.26 4.65 -15.98
C GLY A 259 19.51 5.14 -14.73
N ALA A 260 18.28 4.68 -14.48
CA ALA A 260 17.63 4.95 -13.20
C ALA A 260 18.34 4.23 -12.05
N LEU A 261 18.37 4.89 -10.89
CA LEU A 261 18.77 4.26 -9.64
C LEU A 261 17.57 3.45 -9.12
N VAL A 262 17.68 2.13 -9.13
CA VAL A 262 16.62 1.23 -8.65
C VAL A 262 17.09 0.50 -7.40
N ARG A 263 16.29 0.53 -6.34
CA ARG A 263 16.54 -0.23 -5.10
C ARG A 263 15.33 -1.06 -4.71
N PHE A 264 15.57 -2.07 -3.87
CA PHE A 264 14.60 -3.05 -3.44
C PHE A 264 14.49 -3.06 -1.92
N LEU A 265 13.34 -2.64 -1.37
CA LEU A 265 13.12 -2.62 0.07
C LEU A 265 12.62 -4.00 0.54
N PRO A 266 13.35 -4.70 1.42
CA PRO A 266 12.87 -5.97 1.99
C PRO A 266 11.67 -5.78 2.92
N ASP A 267 11.73 -4.73 3.74
CA ASP A 267 10.77 -4.43 4.80
C ASP A 267 10.75 -2.93 5.12
N PRO A 268 9.57 -2.31 5.31
CA PRO A 268 8.26 -2.87 5.02
C PRO A 268 8.03 -3.09 3.50
N TYR A 269 7.02 -3.89 3.14
CA TYR A 269 6.66 -4.10 1.73
C TYR A 269 6.15 -2.80 1.10
N VAL A 270 6.76 -2.36 -0.01
CA VAL A 270 6.32 -1.14 -0.71
C VAL A 270 4.99 -1.38 -1.43
N HIS A 271 3.89 -0.99 -0.78
CA HIS A 271 2.57 -0.84 -1.40
C HIS A 271 2.27 0.62 -1.77
N ALA A 272 3.15 1.54 -1.35
CA ALA A 272 3.10 2.96 -1.67
C ALA A 272 3.03 3.25 -3.17
N LYS A 273 2.54 4.45 -3.46
CA LYS A 273 2.28 4.99 -4.80
C LYS A 273 2.52 6.49 -4.75
N VAL A 274 3.78 6.82 -4.54
CA VAL A 274 4.24 8.19 -4.30
C VAL A 274 5.29 8.55 -5.33
N LEU A 275 5.14 9.73 -5.92
CA LEU A 275 6.13 10.35 -6.80
C LEU A 275 6.41 11.75 -6.28
N VAL A 276 7.68 12.04 -5.98
CA VAL A 276 8.16 13.37 -5.64
C VAL A 276 9.03 13.89 -6.77
N ARG A 277 8.69 15.08 -7.26
CA ARG A 277 9.43 15.83 -8.28
C ARG A 277 10.22 16.93 -7.60
N ASP A 278 11.52 16.95 -7.87
CA ASP A 278 12.48 18.00 -7.52
C ASP A 278 12.54 18.35 -6.02
N GLY A 279 11.94 17.55 -5.14
CA GLY A 279 11.76 17.90 -3.72
C GLY A 279 10.80 19.08 -3.49
N GLU A 280 9.92 19.38 -4.44
CA GLU A 280 9.03 20.54 -4.40
C GLU A 280 7.54 20.18 -4.62
N GLU A 281 7.26 19.08 -5.30
CA GLU A 281 5.90 18.67 -5.66
C GLU A 281 5.74 17.15 -5.53
N ALA A 282 4.63 16.70 -4.96
CA ALA A 282 4.34 15.29 -4.71
C ALA A 282 2.99 14.90 -5.31
N LEU A 283 2.91 13.65 -5.77
CA LEU A 283 1.68 12.95 -6.15
C LEU A 283 1.55 11.72 -5.27
N LEU A 284 0.42 11.56 -4.59
CA LEU A 284 0.17 10.48 -3.63
C LEU A 284 -1.28 10.00 -3.74
N GLY A 285 -1.50 8.69 -3.86
CA GLY A 285 -2.85 8.11 -3.84
C GLY A 285 -2.89 6.63 -4.19
N SER A 286 -3.98 6.20 -4.83
CA SER A 286 -4.18 4.78 -5.19
C SER A 286 -3.62 4.40 -6.57
N LEU A 287 -3.12 5.37 -7.33
CA LEU A 287 -2.69 5.24 -8.73
C LEU A 287 -1.36 4.48 -8.87
N ASN A 288 -1.38 3.28 -9.44
CA ASN A 288 -0.18 2.58 -9.90
C ASN A 288 0.33 3.13 -11.25
N LEU A 289 1.61 2.98 -11.56
CA LEU A 289 2.17 3.36 -12.88
C LEU A 289 1.98 2.26 -13.92
N SER A 290 0.87 1.52 -13.86
CA SER A 290 0.54 0.45 -14.79
C SER A 290 -0.57 0.90 -15.74
N ALA A 291 -0.59 0.33 -16.95
CA ALA A 291 -1.58 0.68 -17.97
C ALA A 291 -3.02 0.51 -17.46
N ASN A 292 -3.30 -0.58 -16.74
CA ASN A 292 -4.63 -0.84 -16.18
C ASN A 292 -5.04 0.21 -15.14
N SER A 293 -4.13 0.59 -14.24
CA SER A 293 -4.44 1.59 -13.20
C SER A 293 -4.74 2.94 -13.82
N ILE A 294 -3.97 3.35 -14.84
CA ILE A 294 -4.16 4.66 -15.49
C ILE A 294 -5.36 4.67 -16.46
N GLN A 295 -5.64 3.56 -17.17
CA GLN A 295 -6.61 3.55 -18.28
C GLN A 295 -7.95 2.89 -17.95
N ALA A 296 -8.04 2.08 -16.90
CA ALA A 296 -9.20 1.22 -16.70
C ALA A 296 -9.75 1.19 -15.26
N ASN A 297 -8.91 1.39 -14.25
CA ASN A 297 -9.35 1.46 -12.86
C ASN A 297 -9.89 2.85 -12.51
N ARG A 298 -10.84 2.90 -11.57
CA ARG A 298 -11.14 4.12 -10.82
C ARG A 298 -10.09 4.28 -9.72
N GLU A 299 -9.25 5.30 -9.85
CA GLU A 299 -8.18 5.65 -8.91
C GLU A 299 -8.29 7.12 -8.52
N LEU A 300 -7.74 7.47 -7.36
CA LEU A 300 -7.65 8.83 -6.85
C LEU A 300 -6.24 9.11 -6.33
N ALA A 301 -5.68 10.25 -6.72
CA ALA A 301 -4.46 10.79 -6.12
C ALA A 301 -4.57 12.31 -5.90
N VAL A 302 -3.77 12.78 -4.95
CA VAL A 302 -3.64 14.19 -4.58
C VAL A 302 -2.27 14.67 -5.05
N ARG A 303 -2.26 15.80 -5.77
CA ARG A 303 -1.04 16.53 -6.11
C ARG A 303 -0.93 17.74 -5.19
N PHE A 304 0.22 17.92 -4.56
CA PHE A 304 0.45 19.06 -3.67
C PHE A 304 1.94 19.43 -3.62
N THR A 305 2.23 20.66 -3.23
CA THR A 305 3.57 21.22 -3.18
C THR A 305 4.11 21.31 -1.76
N ALA A 306 5.43 21.40 -1.62
CA ALA A 306 6.11 21.68 -0.36
C ALA A 306 5.66 23.01 0.27
N ARG A 307 5.16 23.96 -0.54
CA ARG A 307 4.60 25.22 -0.05
C ARG A 307 3.21 25.05 0.54
N GLU A 308 2.37 24.23 -0.07
CA GLU A 308 0.99 23.98 0.38
C GLU A 308 0.97 23.13 1.66
N ALA A 309 1.84 22.13 1.77
CA ALA A 309 1.86 21.20 2.90
C ALA A 309 3.29 20.90 3.41
N PRO A 310 4.00 21.90 3.99
CA PRO A 310 5.43 21.76 4.33
C PRO A 310 5.72 20.67 5.36
N GLU A 311 4.80 20.37 6.28
CA GLU A 311 4.97 19.30 7.27
C GLU A 311 4.82 17.92 6.65
N ALA A 312 3.72 17.69 5.90
CA ALA A 312 3.51 16.46 5.15
C ALA A 312 4.65 16.20 4.18
N PHE A 313 5.09 17.23 3.45
CA PHE A 313 6.15 17.11 2.47
C PHE A 313 7.50 16.73 3.09
N ARG A 314 7.90 17.41 4.18
CA ARG A 314 9.13 17.05 4.93
C ARG A 314 9.07 15.61 5.44
N ARG A 315 7.91 15.17 5.92
CA ARG A 315 7.72 13.82 6.43
C ARG A 315 7.79 12.76 5.33
N ILE A 316 7.14 12.98 4.17
CA ILE A 316 7.28 12.10 3.00
C ILE A 316 8.74 11.92 2.64
N LEU A 317 9.47 13.03 2.42
CA LEU A 317 10.88 12.96 2.05
C LEU A 317 11.72 12.23 3.10
N SER A 318 11.51 12.52 4.39
CA SER A 318 12.26 11.85 5.46
C SER A 318 12.02 10.34 5.50
N VAL A 319 10.79 9.89 5.27
CA VAL A 319 10.46 8.46 5.23
C VAL A 319 11.08 7.82 3.99
N MET A 320 10.88 8.42 2.82
CA MET A 320 11.39 7.87 1.57
C MET A 320 12.92 7.76 1.57
N GLU A 321 13.63 8.76 2.11
CA GLU A 321 15.09 8.69 2.26
C GLU A 321 15.51 7.57 3.22
N GLY A 322 14.84 7.42 4.35
CA GLY A 322 15.12 6.35 5.30
C GLY A 322 14.87 4.95 4.71
N ASP A 323 13.81 4.79 3.92
CA ASP A 323 13.52 3.55 3.21
C ASP A 323 14.56 3.28 2.12
N TRP A 324 14.99 4.32 1.39
CA TRP A 324 16.04 4.20 0.39
C TRP A 324 17.39 3.76 0.97
N GLU A 325 17.78 4.28 2.13
CA GLU A 325 19.01 3.89 2.82
C GLU A 325 19.02 2.41 3.23
N LYS A 326 17.87 1.88 3.65
CA LYS A 326 17.69 0.47 4.03
C LYS A 326 17.59 -0.47 2.82
N ALA A 327 17.22 0.07 1.66
CA ALA A 327 16.94 -0.73 0.47
C ALA A 327 18.20 -1.31 -0.18
N LEU A 328 18.05 -2.52 -0.72
CA LEU A 328 19.12 -3.26 -1.40
C LEU A 328 19.34 -2.73 -2.82
N PRO A 329 20.59 -2.63 -3.29
CA PRO A 329 20.89 -2.17 -4.66
C PRO A 329 20.58 -3.23 -5.74
N GLU A 330 20.53 -4.51 -5.35
CA GLU A 330 20.26 -5.63 -6.23
C GLU A 330 18.99 -6.36 -5.82
N ASN A 331 18.29 -6.93 -6.80
CA ASN A 331 17.05 -7.66 -6.55
C ASN A 331 17.37 -8.90 -5.68
N PRO A 332 16.87 -8.98 -4.45
CA PRO A 332 17.21 -10.07 -3.54
C PRO A 332 16.75 -11.45 -4.07
N PHE A 333 15.74 -11.48 -4.94
CA PHE A 333 15.22 -12.72 -5.52
C PHE A 333 15.99 -13.23 -6.74
N ALA A 334 16.82 -12.38 -7.34
CA ALA A 334 17.65 -12.70 -8.51
C ALA A 334 19.07 -13.17 -8.12
N LEU A 335 19.44 -13.09 -6.84
CA LEU A 335 20.74 -13.51 -6.35
C LEU A 335 20.86 -15.05 -6.31
N PRO A 336 22.08 -15.61 -6.52
CA PRO A 336 22.29 -17.05 -6.50
C PRO A 336 21.98 -17.66 -5.12
N PRO A 337 21.72 -18.98 -5.02
CA PRO A 337 21.59 -19.65 -3.73
C PRO A 337 22.80 -19.40 -2.81
N VAL A 338 22.59 -19.46 -1.50
CA VAL A 338 23.66 -19.42 -0.50
C VAL A 338 24.40 -20.77 -0.54
N GLU A 339 25.73 -20.72 -0.63
CA GLU A 339 26.56 -21.92 -0.61
C GLU A 339 26.68 -22.48 0.81
N GLY A 340 26.64 -23.82 0.93
CA GLY A 340 26.79 -24.51 2.21
C GLY A 340 25.53 -24.50 3.09
N VAL A 341 25.75 -24.74 4.38
CA VAL A 341 24.71 -24.76 5.43
C VAL A 341 25.00 -23.62 6.39
N ILE A 342 24.02 -22.76 6.63
CA ILE A 342 24.15 -21.61 7.54
C ILE A 342 23.36 -21.84 8.84
N PRO A 343 23.79 -21.27 9.98
CA PRO A 343 22.93 -21.21 11.16
C PRO A 343 21.63 -20.45 10.86
N TRP A 344 20.50 -20.91 11.40
CA TRP A 344 19.20 -20.27 11.16
C TRP A 344 19.17 -18.78 11.54
N GLN A 345 19.97 -18.36 12.53
CA GLN A 345 20.09 -16.96 12.96
C GLN A 345 20.67 -16.04 11.87
N GLU A 346 21.38 -16.59 10.90
CA GLU A 346 21.96 -15.83 9.79
C GLU A 346 21.00 -15.65 8.62
N ALA A 347 19.89 -16.42 8.58
CA ALA A 347 18.92 -16.36 7.49
C ALA A 347 18.44 -14.94 7.14
N PRO A 348 18.14 -14.03 8.10
CA PRO A 348 17.76 -12.65 7.79
C PRO A 348 18.71 -11.92 6.82
N ARG A 349 20.02 -12.20 6.88
CA ARG A 349 21.04 -11.58 6.02
C ARG A 349 20.93 -12.00 4.55
N TYR A 350 20.23 -13.10 4.28
CA TYR A 350 20.10 -13.71 2.97
C TYR A 350 18.65 -13.63 2.45
N PHE A 351 17.88 -12.63 2.89
CA PHE A 351 16.53 -12.36 2.39
C PHE A 351 16.44 -12.47 0.86
N GLY A 352 15.38 -13.12 0.40
CA GLY A 352 15.09 -13.37 -1.00
C GLY A 352 15.91 -14.50 -1.63
N ARG A 353 16.98 -15.00 -0.99
CA ARG A 353 17.82 -16.08 -1.53
C ARG A 353 17.33 -17.46 -1.10
N VAL A 354 17.67 -18.47 -1.88
CA VAL A 354 17.54 -19.88 -1.47
C VAL A 354 18.74 -20.23 -0.60
N ALA A 355 18.51 -20.78 0.59
CA ALA A 355 19.56 -21.21 1.52
C ALA A 355 19.21 -22.53 2.18
N THR A 356 20.23 -23.25 2.65
CA THR A 356 20.06 -24.36 3.59
C THR A 356 20.40 -23.86 4.99
N VAL A 357 19.41 -23.87 5.90
CA VAL A 357 19.56 -23.43 7.29
C VAL A 357 19.60 -24.64 8.21
N GLU A 358 20.40 -24.60 9.27
CA GLU A 358 20.43 -25.63 10.32
C GLU A 358 20.08 -25.06 11.69
N GLY A 359 19.32 -25.83 12.48
CA GLY A 359 19.00 -25.51 13.87
C GLY A 359 18.18 -26.60 14.55
N VAL A 360 17.94 -26.42 15.86
CA VAL A 360 17.03 -27.28 16.62
C VAL A 360 15.63 -26.64 16.63
N ILE A 361 14.60 -27.42 16.30
CA ILE A 361 13.21 -26.96 16.44
C ILE A 361 12.85 -26.89 17.92
N GLN A 362 12.63 -25.68 18.43
CA GLN A 362 12.34 -25.42 19.83
C GLN A 362 10.83 -25.43 20.14
N ALA A 363 10.00 -25.09 19.15
CA ALA A 363 8.56 -25.11 19.28
C ALA A 363 7.89 -25.47 17.96
N VAL A 364 6.70 -26.04 18.06
CA VAL A 364 5.82 -26.33 16.91
C VAL A 364 4.43 -25.78 17.19
N GLU A 365 3.72 -25.38 16.14
CA GLU A 365 2.36 -24.83 16.24
C GLU A 365 1.58 -25.21 14.99
N ASP A 366 0.39 -25.79 15.13
CA ASP A 366 -0.56 -26.00 14.02
C ASP A 366 -1.83 -25.18 14.28
N ARG A 367 -2.18 -24.32 13.32
CA ARG A 367 -3.39 -23.49 13.34
C ARG A 367 -4.52 -24.06 12.47
N GLY A 368 -4.36 -25.27 11.94
CA GLY A 368 -5.26 -25.92 10.99
C GLY A 368 -5.21 -25.32 9.57
N THR A 369 -4.78 -24.07 9.42
CA THR A 369 -4.56 -23.39 8.14
C THR A 369 -3.10 -23.29 7.74
N VAL A 370 -2.19 -23.50 8.70
CA VAL A 370 -0.73 -23.44 8.55
C VAL A 370 -0.06 -24.04 9.79
N ALA A 371 1.07 -24.70 9.60
CA ALA A 371 1.91 -25.22 10.67
C ALA A 371 3.28 -24.55 10.64
N PHE A 372 3.81 -24.28 11.84
CA PHE A 372 5.09 -23.63 12.05
C PHE A 372 6.04 -24.55 12.81
N LEU A 373 7.28 -24.70 12.32
CA LEU A 373 8.41 -25.23 13.07
C LEU A 373 9.34 -24.06 13.42
N LYS A 374 9.55 -23.78 14.70
CA LYS A 374 10.25 -22.57 15.15
C LYS A 374 11.63 -22.91 15.70
N PHE A 375 12.65 -22.18 15.25
CA PHE A 375 14.03 -22.37 15.75
C PHE A 375 14.33 -21.61 17.05
N GLY A 376 13.51 -20.63 17.42
CA GLY A 376 13.66 -19.85 18.64
C GLY A 376 12.33 -19.28 19.14
N PRO A 377 12.32 -18.72 20.37
CA PRO A 377 11.12 -18.16 21.00
C PRO A 377 10.81 -16.72 20.56
N GLY A 378 11.73 -16.05 19.84
CA GLY A 378 11.59 -14.67 19.43
C GLY A 378 10.60 -14.49 18.28
N GLU A 379 9.86 -13.38 18.31
CA GLU A 379 8.87 -13.02 17.28
C GLU A 379 9.50 -12.66 15.92
N SER A 380 10.82 -12.58 15.81
CA SER A 380 11.53 -12.35 14.54
C SER A 380 12.48 -13.49 14.18
N ASP A 381 12.45 -14.59 14.93
CA ASP A 381 13.26 -15.76 14.64
C ASP A 381 12.75 -16.46 13.37
N LEU A 382 13.67 -17.11 12.65
CA LEU A 382 13.31 -17.89 11.47
C LEU A 382 12.32 -19.00 11.85
N ARG A 383 11.26 -19.14 11.05
CA ARG A 383 10.33 -20.26 11.14
C ARG A 383 10.21 -21.01 9.82
N LEU A 384 9.97 -22.31 9.90
CA LEU A 384 9.61 -23.12 8.75
C LEU A 384 8.09 -23.19 8.67
N VAL A 385 7.55 -23.01 7.48
CA VAL A 385 6.12 -22.93 7.22
C VAL A 385 5.70 -24.09 6.34
N VAL A 386 4.67 -24.81 6.76
CA VAL A 386 4.05 -25.86 5.95
C VAL A 386 2.56 -25.55 5.84
N PHE A 387 1.99 -25.69 4.64
CA PHE A 387 0.56 -25.53 4.42
C PHE A 387 -0.18 -26.88 4.49
N PRO A 388 -1.47 -26.91 4.89
CA PRO A 388 -2.23 -28.14 5.13
C PRO A 388 -2.17 -29.18 4.00
N ARG A 389 -2.14 -28.72 2.75
CA ARG A 389 -2.02 -29.57 1.56
C ARG A 389 -0.77 -30.45 1.54
N SER A 390 0.30 -30.04 2.25
CA SER A 390 1.58 -30.76 2.30
C SER A 390 1.78 -31.54 3.59
N TYR A 391 0.90 -31.41 4.61
CA TYR A 391 1.12 -32.03 5.94
C TYR A 391 1.37 -33.54 5.86
N GLY A 392 0.57 -34.25 5.05
CA GLY A 392 0.68 -35.70 4.89
C GLY A 392 1.97 -36.19 4.23
N LEU A 393 2.78 -35.28 3.67
CA LEU A 393 4.07 -35.59 3.05
C LEU A 393 5.22 -35.63 4.06
N PHE A 394 5.05 -35.01 5.23
CA PHE A 394 6.07 -34.92 6.28
C PHE A 394 5.93 -36.03 7.33
N ARG A 395 6.97 -36.21 8.16
CA ARG A 395 7.01 -37.22 9.23
C ARG A 395 5.84 -37.02 10.21
N GLN A 396 5.13 -38.11 10.51
CA GLN A 396 4.00 -38.11 11.44
C GLN A 396 4.42 -38.56 12.86
N PRO A 397 3.74 -38.11 13.93
CA PRO A 397 2.69 -37.09 13.92
C PRO A 397 3.26 -35.72 13.56
N PHE A 398 2.63 -35.00 12.63
CA PHE A 398 3.08 -33.69 12.19
C PHE A 398 2.24 -32.58 12.83
N PRO A 399 2.84 -31.48 13.32
CA PRO A 399 4.27 -31.14 13.30
C PRO A 399 5.12 -31.71 14.47
N GLU A 400 4.51 -32.40 15.43
CA GLU A 400 5.13 -32.78 16.71
C GLU A 400 6.39 -33.64 16.59
N SER A 401 6.49 -34.47 15.54
CA SER A 401 7.63 -35.37 15.32
C SER A 401 8.96 -34.63 15.09
N TYR A 402 8.92 -33.33 14.81
CA TYR A 402 10.09 -32.48 14.63
C TYR A 402 10.50 -31.72 15.89
N LEU A 403 9.68 -31.70 16.95
CA LEU A 403 10.00 -30.97 18.18
C LEU A 403 11.29 -31.51 18.83
N GLY A 404 12.21 -30.61 19.17
CA GLY A 404 13.51 -30.94 19.76
C GLY A 404 14.51 -31.56 18.79
N LYS A 405 14.18 -31.69 17.50
CA LYS A 405 15.09 -32.26 16.49
C LYS A 405 15.96 -31.18 15.88
N ARG A 406 17.24 -31.51 15.67
CA ARG A 406 18.11 -30.76 14.76
C ARG A 406 17.73 -31.06 13.33
N VAL A 407 17.46 -30.03 12.55
CA VAL A 407 17.03 -30.14 11.16
C VAL A 407 17.87 -29.25 10.25
N ARG A 408 17.97 -29.65 8.98
CA ARG A 408 18.39 -28.80 7.87
C ARG A 408 17.19 -28.54 6.98
N ALA A 409 16.87 -27.27 6.81
CA ALA A 409 15.77 -26.85 5.95
C ALA A 409 16.32 -26.07 4.76
N ARG A 410 15.91 -26.45 3.55
CA ARG A 410 16.32 -25.75 2.32
C ARG A 410 15.11 -25.11 1.65
N GLY A 411 15.19 -23.80 1.46
CA GLY A 411 14.18 -23.08 0.69
C GLY A 411 14.51 -21.61 0.60
N ARG A 412 13.57 -20.84 0.05
CA ARG A 412 13.74 -19.39 -0.09
C ARG A 412 13.43 -18.71 1.23
N ILE A 413 14.33 -17.83 1.66
CA ILE A 413 14.14 -16.99 2.82
C ILE A 413 13.25 -15.81 2.40
N VAL A 414 12.04 -15.75 2.93
CA VAL A 414 11.09 -14.66 2.70
C VAL A 414 10.76 -13.99 4.02
N LEU A 415 10.14 -12.81 3.95
CA LEU A 415 9.65 -12.09 5.11
C LEU A 415 8.14 -11.98 4.98
N TYR A 416 7.41 -12.45 5.98
CA TYR A 416 5.96 -12.43 6.01
C TYR A 416 5.45 -12.02 7.39
N ALA A 417 4.67 -10.93 7.42
CA ALA A 417 4.11 -10.37 8.66
C ALA A 417 5.17 -10.12 9.76
N GLY A 418 6.38 -9.70 9.37
CA GLY A 418 7.50 -9.45 10.28
C GLY A 418 8.34 -10.68 10.66
N TYR A 419 7.98 -11.88 10.17
CA TYR A 419 8.71 -13.12 10.44
C TYR A 419 9.51 -13.55 9.22
N TYR A 420 10.77 -13.92 9.43
CA TYR A 420 11.53 -14.63 8.40
C TYR A 420 11.02 -16.06 8.30
N GLU A 421 10.77 -16.50 7.06
CA GLU A 421 10.17 -17.79 6.79
C GLU A 421 10.91 -18.54 5.69
N ILE A 422 10.91 -19.87 5.81
CA ILE A 422 11.11 -20.78 4.68
C ILE A 422 9.83 -21.61 4.55
N VAL A 423 9.14 -21.44 3.43
CA VAL A 423 8.00 -22.32 3.08
C VAL A 423 8.56 -23.64 2.56
N LEU A 424 8.14 -24.74 3.17
CA LEU A 424 8.51 -26.09 2.76
C LEU A 424 7.37 -26.67 1.93
N GLU A 425 7.66 -27.00 0.67
CA GLU A 425 6.66 -27.54 -0.25
C GLU A 425 6.57 -29.07 -0.14
N GLY A 426 7.70 -29.72 0.19
CA GLY A 426 7.81 -31.16 0.36
C GLY A 426 8.92 -31.60 1.32
N PRO A 427 8.97 -32.89 1.67
CA PRO A 427 9.92 -33.45 2.64
C PRO A 427 11.39 -33.34 2.18
N GLU A 428 11.64 -33.25 0.87
CA GLU A 428 12.97 -32.99 0.30
C GLU A 428 13.56 -31.63 0.71
N ASN A 429 12.73 -30.73 1.26
CA ASN A 429 13.17 -29.45 1.81
C ASN A 429 13.54 -29.52 3.29
N LEU A 430 13.36 -30.67 3.98
CA LEU A 430 13.57 -30.78 5.43
C LEU A 430 14.21 -32.11 5.83
N GLU A 431 15.49 -32.07 6.16
CA GLU A 431 16.29 -33.20 6.66
C GLU A 431 16.39 -33.15 8.20
N VAL A 432 16.24 -34.29 8.88
CA VAL A 432 16.55 -34.42 10.31
C VAL A 432 18.00 -34.87 10.46
N VAL A 433 18.84 -34.06 11.10
CA VAL A 433 20.29 -34.30 11.25
C VAL A 433 20.58 -35.29 12.37
N ASP A 434 19.83 -35.23 13.47
CA ASP A 434 19.99 -36.11 14.63
C ASP A 434 19.07 -37.33 14.50
N GLY A 435 19.50 -38.30 13.68
CA GLY A 435 18.88 -39.60 13.50
C GLY A 435 19.63 -40.47 12.49
N GLY A 436 20.42 -41.43 13.00
CA GLY A 436 20.80 -42.62 12.22
C GLY A 436 19.54 -43.40 11.76
N PRO A 437 19.71 -44.29 10.76
CA PRO A 437 18.75 -44.60 9.69
C PRO A 437 17.29 -44.78 10.08
#